data_AF-A0A183V2C7-F1
#
_entry.id   AF-A0A183V2C7-F1
#
_cell.length_a   1.000
_cell.length_b   1.000
_cell.length_c   1.000
_cell.angle_alpha   90.00
_cell.angle_beta   90.00
_cell.angle_gamma   90.00
#
_symmetry.space_group_name_H-M   'P 1'
#
loop_
_entity.id
_entity.type
_entity.pdbx_description
1 polymer ?
#
loop_
_entity_poly.entity_id
_entity_poly.type
_entity_poly.pdbx_seq_one_letter_code
_entity_poly.pdbx_strand_id
1 'polypeptide(L)'
;LELLENARRMDEENAVVHFHLGIHFSSRGNHLKALSFFKNAFNLDANNTDTVAAIANCYRQLGRNLEAEKYYERLVGMSGSAHAISNYAAILHVNGKYERAEAMYKKAIEINPNDTVCNDNLSKLHRLMSR
;
A
#
# COMPACT_ATOMS: atom_id res chain seq x y z
N LEU A 1 17.48 -30.35 18.42
CA LEU A 1 17.48 -28.89 18.66
C LEU A 1 17.90 -28.17 17.37
N GLU A 2 19.06 -28.51 16.79
CA GLU A 2 19.58 -27.94 15.53
C GLU A 2 18.65 -28.07 14.30
N LEU A 3 17.97 -29.21 14.11
CA LEU A 3 16.98 -29.40 13.02
C LEU A 3 15.75 -28.50 13.18
N LEU A 4 15.30 -28.29 14.42
CA LEU A 4 14.14 -27.48 14.75
C LEU A 4 14.46 -25.99 14.64
N GLU A 5 15.68 -25.60 15.01
CA GLU A 5 16.23 -24.26 14.78
C GLU A 5 16.44 -23.98 13.30
N ASN A 6 16.94 -24.94 12.51
CA ASN A 6 17.09 -24.80 11.06
C ASN A 6 15.74 -24.69 10.34
N ALA A 7 14.74 -25.50 10.72
CA ALA A 7 13.37 -25.36 10.19
C ALA A 7 12.78 -23.99 10.56
N ARG A 8 12.95 -23.54 11.81
CA ARG A 8 12.51 -22.22 12.24
C ARG A 8 13.23 -21.08 11.49
N ARG A 9 14.53 -21.25 11.20
CA ARG A 9 15.32 -20.29 10.43
C ARG A 9 14.87 -20.21 8.97
N MET A 10 14.57 -21.35 8.36
CA MET A 10 14.03 -21.41 6.99
C MET A 10 12.66 -20.74 6.89
N ASP A 11 11.81 -20.88 7.91
CA ASP A 11 10.53 -20.16 7.99
C ASP A 11 10.71 -18.66 8.28
N GLU A 12 11.70 -18.28 9.11
CA GLU A 12 12.07 -16.89 9.42
C GLU A 12 12.70 -16.14 8.23
N GLU A 13 13.35 -16.85 7.30
CA GLU A 13 13.95 -16.30 6.07
C GLU A 13 13.01 -16.37 4.86
N ASN A 14 11.75 -16.82 5.03
CA ASN A 14 10.80 -16.93 3.94
C ASN A 14 9.88 -15.70 3.84
N ALA A 15 10.10 -14.88 2.82
CA ALA A 15 9.30 -13.67 2.55
C ALA A 15 7.79 -13.98 2.45
N VAL A 16 7.43 -15.12 1.86
CA VAL A 16 6.04 -15.55 1.66
C VAL A 16 5.36 -15.85 2.99
N VAL A 17 6.06 -16.50 3.93
CA VAL A 17 5.54 -16.79 5.29
C VAL A 17 5.24 -15.49 6.03
N HIS A 18 6.19 -14.56 6.05
CA HIS A 18 5.98 -13.25 6.66
C HIS A 18 4.83 -12.49 5.99
N PHE A 19 4.71 -12.53 4.66
CA PHE A 19 3.60 -11.89 3.95
C PHE A 19 2.24 -12.47 4.37
N HIS A 20 2.09 -13.79 4.43
CA HIS A 20 0.83 -14.41 4.86
C HIS A 20 0.50 -14.16 6.35
N LEU A 21 1.51 -14.13 7.22
CA LEU A 21 1.31 -13.70 8.62
C LEU A 21 0.84 -12.24 8.69
N GLY A 22 1.42 -11.36 7.86
CA GLY A 22 0.97 -9.98 7.72
C GLY A 22 -0.51 -9.89 7.32
N ILE A 23 -0.93 -10.66 6.31
CA ILE A 23 -2.33 -10.75 5.88
C ILE A 23 -3.22 -11.21 7.05
N HIS A 24 -2.82 -12.27 7.75
CA HIS A 24 -3.57 -12.81 8.89
C HIS A 24 -3.81 -11.77 9.99
N PHE A 25 -2.80 -10.99 10.36
CA PHE A 25 -2.98 -9.94 11.36
C PHE A 25 -3.76 -8.74 10.81
N SER A 26 -3.58 -8.39 9.54
CA SER A 26 -4.29 -7.28 8.91
C SER A 26 -5.81 -7.56 8.82
N SER A 27 -6.21 -8.79 8.50
CA SER A 27 -7.64 -9.16 8.43
C SER A 27 -8.34 -9.13 9.78
N ARG A 28 -7.58 -9.21 10.88
CA ARG A 28 -8.05 -9.04 12.27
C ARG A 28 -7.96 -7.59 12.77
N GLY A 29 -7.61 -6.64 11.91
CA GLY A 29 -7.46 -5.22 12.26
C GLY A 29 -6.17 -4.91 13.04
N ASN A 30 -5.28 -5.88 13.29
CA ASN A 30 -4.02 -5.63 13.97
C ASN A 30 -2.96 -5.13 12.99
N HIS A 31 -3.13 -3.90 12.53
CA HIS A 31 -2.29 -3.29 11.50
C HIS A 31 -0.84 -3.04 11.95
N LEU A 32 -0.60 -2.81 13.25
CA LEU A 32 0.76 -2.69 13.80
C LEU A 32 1.54 -4.01 13.66
N LYS A 33 0.92 -5.12 14.06
CA LYS A 33 1.55 -6.44 13.96
C LYS A 33 1.69 -6.87 12.50
N ALA A 34 0.67 -6.61 11.68
CA ALA A 34 0.72 -6.84 10.25
C ALA A 34 1.90 -6.10 9.59
N LEU A 35 2.08 -4.81 9.90
CA LEU A 35 3.19 -4.00 9.40
C LEU A 35 4.55 -4.59 9.74
N SER A 36 4.73 -5.14 10.95
CA SER A 36 5.98 -5.80 11.34
C SER A 36 6.29 -6.98 10.43
N PHE A 37 5.31 -7.85 10.18
CA PHE A 37 5.49 -9.00 9.30
C PHE A 37 5.71 -8.59 7.85
N PHE A 38 4.94 -7.63 7.33
CA PHE A 38 5.18 -7.13 5.98
C PHE A 38 6.55 -6.48 5.82
N LYS A 39 7.09 -5.81 6.84
CA LYS A 39 8.47 -5.29 6.82
C LYS A 39 9.51 -6.40 6.78
N ASN A 40 9.30 -7.50 7.50
CA ASN A 40 10.19 -8.65 7.40
C ASN A 40 10.14 -9.26 6.00
N ALA A 41 8.94 -9.44 5.43
CA ALA A 41 8.78 -9.89 4.04
C ALA A 41 9.51 -8.95 3.06
N PHE A 42 9.38 -7.64 3.24
CA PHE A 42 10.04 -6.63 2.41
C PHE A 42 11.57 -6.64 2.55
N ASN A 43 12.10 -6.91 3.74
CA ASN A 43 13.55 -7.02 3.95
C ASN A 43 14.14 -8.23 3.23
N LEU A 44 13.34 -9.29 3.04
CA LEU A 44 13.73 -10.51 2.32
C LEU A 44 13.53 -10.37 0.80
N ASP A 45 12.46 -9.69 0.37
CA ASP A 45 12.20 -9.33 -1.03
C ASP A 45 11.58 -7.93 -1.16
N ALA A 46 12.44 -6.97 -1.48
CA ALA A 46 12.06 -5.55 -1.61
C ALA A 46 11.40 -5.20 -2.96
N ASN A 47 11.33 -6.16 -3.90
CA ASN A 47 10.78 -5.99 -5.24
C ASN A 47 9.35 -6.54 -5.36
N ASN A 48 8.84 -7.21 -4.33
CA ASN A 48 7.47 -7.69 -4.28
C ASN A 48 6.47 -6.53 -4.14
N THR A 49 5.71 -6.25 -5.20
CA THR A 49 4.73 -5.16 -5.23
C THR A 49 3.59 -5.35 -4.24
N ASP A 50 3.16 -6.58 -3.99
CA ASP A 50 2.06 -6.88 -3.05
C ASP A 50 2.46 -6.54 -1.62
N THR A 51 3.71 -6.84 -1.25
CA THR A 51 4.27 -6.49 0.05
C THR A 51 4.37 -4.99 0.23
N VAL A 52 4.84 -4.26 -0.79
CA VAL A 52 4.91 -2.78 -0.77
C VAL A 52 3.50 -2.18 -0.63
N ALA A 53 2.51 -2.70 -1.37
CA ALA A 53 1.12 -2.28 -1.26
C ALA A 53 0.54 -2.56 0.14
N ALA A 54 0.83 -3.73 0.70
CA ALA A 54 0.39 -4.11 2.05
C ALA A 54 0.97 -3.20 3.13
N ILE A 55 2.25 -2.81 3.03
CA ILE A 55 2.88 -1.84 3.92
C ILE A 55 2.22 -0.47 3.81
N ALA A 56 1.99 0.03 2.58
CA ALA A 56 1.33 1.32 2.35
C ALA A 56 -0.07 1.35 2.98
N ASN A 57 -0.84 0.28 2.75
CA ASN A 57 -2.17 0.09 3.33
C ASN A 57 -2.12 0.06 4.86
N CYS A 58 -1.17 -0.66 5.47
CA CYS A 58 -1.03 -0.69 6.92
C CYS A 58 -0.72 0.69 7.50
N TYR A 59 0.21 1.44 6.91
CA TYR A 59 0.47 2.81 7.37
C TYR A 59 -0.76 3.70 7.29
N ARG A 60 -1.54 3.61 6.20
CA ARG A 60 -2.79 4.36 6.03
C ARG A 60 -3.81 4.00 7.12
N GLN A 61 -4.00 2.71 7.40
CA GLN A 61 -4.93 2.25 8.45
C GLN A 61 -4.49 2.66 9.87
N LEU A 62 -3.18 2.87 10.06
CA LEU A 62 -2.60 3.38 11.30
C LEU A 62 -2.63 4.91 11.40
N GLY A 63 -3.19 5.61 10.41
CA GLY A 63 -3.19 7.09 10.34
C GLY A 63 -1.82 7.70 10.03
N ARG A 64 -0.81 6.88 9.70
CA ARG A 64 0.55 7.29 9.37
C ARG A 64 0.64 7.64 7.87
N ASN A 65 -0.09 8.68 7.49
CA ASN A 65 -0.37 8.98 6.09
C ASN A 65 0.86 9.45 5.30
N LEU A 66 1.86 10.05 5.96
CA LEU A 66 3.11 10.45 5.30
C LEU A 66 3.98 9.25 4.92
N GLU A 67 4.03 8.23 5.78
CA GLU A 67 4.71 6.98 5.48
C GLU A 67 3.95 6.19 4.42
N ALA A 68 2.62 6.15 4.50
CA ALA A 68 1.79 5.54 3.46
C ALA A 68 2.09 6.17 2.08
N GLU A 69 2.17 7.50 2.01
CA GLU A 69 2.50 8.23 0.78
C GLU A 69 3.81 7.77 0.14
N LYS A 70 4.88 7.63 0.93
CA LYS A 70 6.19 7.17 0.43
C LYS A 70 6.12 5.76 -0.19
N TYR A 71 5.36 4.86 0.41
CA TYR A 71 5.23 3.49 -0.10
C TYR A 71 4.30 3.42 -1.31
N TYR A 72 3.22 4.21 -1.36
CA TYR A 72 2.39 4.31 -2.57
C TYR A 72 3.15 4.93 -3.74
N GLU A 73 3.95 5.97 -3.51
CA GLU A 73 4.83 6.57 -4.53
C GLU A 73 5.81 5.53 -5.10
N ARG A 74 6.46 4.75 -4.21
CA ARG A 74 7.31 3.63 -4.64
C ARG A 74 6.55 2.60 -5.45
N LEU A 75 5.34 2.21 -5.03
CA LEU A 75 4.51 1.22 -5.73
C LEU A 75 4.13 1.69 -7.15
N VAL A 76 3.86 2.99 -7.31
CA VAL A 76 3.63 3.60 -8.64
C VAL A 76 4.88 3.49 -9.50
N GLY A 77 6.07 3.72 -8.95
CA GLY A 77 7.34 3.55 -9.67
C GLY A 77 7.64 2.10 -10.07
N MET A 78 7.12 1.11 -9.32
CA MET A 78 7.36 -0.32 -9.58
C MET A 78 6.40 -0.92 -10.61
N SER A 79 5.11 -0.60 -10.53
CA SER A 79 4.06 -1.25 -11.35
C SER A 79 3.41 -0.32 -12.36
N GLY A 80 3.34 0.98 -12.09
CA GLY A 80 2.59 1.95 -12.90
C GLY A 80 1.12 1.61 -13.13
N SER A 81 0.53 0.67 -12.37
CA SER A 81 -0.83 0.19 -12.60
C SER A 81 -1.87 1.25 -12.22
N ALA A 82 -3.03 1.25 -12.89
CA ALA A 82 -4.14 2.15 -12.56
C ALA A 82 -4.50 2.09 -11.07
N HIS A 83 -4.50 0.88 -10.50
CA HIS A 83 -4.79 0.67 -9.08
C HIS A 83 -3.74 1.31 -8.15
N ALA A 84 -2.45 1.13 -8.45
CA ALA A 84 -1.38 1.76 -7.68
C ALA A 84 -1.44 3.29 -7.75
N ILE A 85 -1.68 3.84 -8.94
CA ILE A 85 -1.78 5.29 -9.18
C ILE A 85 -3.02 5.86 -8.46
N SER A 86 -4.16 5.18 -8.51
CA SER A 86 -5.39 5.59 -7.82
C SER A 86 -5.21 5.60 -6.29
N ASN A 87 -4.55 4.60 -5.72
CA ASN A 87 -4.24 4.58 -4.28
C ASN A 87 -3.25 5.69 -3.88
N TYR A 88 -2.27 6.01 -4.72
CA TYR A 88 -1.37 7.14 -4.50
C TYR A 88 -2.11 8.48 -4.57
N ALA A 89 -3.04 8.64 -5.52
CA ALA A 89 -3.92 9.81 -5.58
C ALA A 89 -4.77 9.94 -4.30
N ALA A 90 -5.28 8.82 -3.78
CA ALA A 90 -6.06 8.78 -2.54
C ALA A 90 -5.27 9.24 -1.32
N ILE A 91 -4.04 8.79 -1.15
CA ILE A 91 -3.23 9.24 -0.01
C ILE A 91 -2.78 10.71 -0.16
N LEU A 92 -2.50 11.17 -1.38
CA LEU A 92 -2.20 12.58 -1.65
C LEU A 92 -3.39 13.48 -1.30
N HIS A 93 -4.62 13.05 -1.65
CA HIS A 93 -5.86 13.72 -1.26
C HIS A 93 -5.98 13.80 0.27
N VAL A 94 -5.79 12.70 0.99
CA VAL A 94 -5.81 12.67 2.46
C VAL A 94 -4.76 13.61 3.06
N ASN A 95 -3.58 13.72 2.44
CA ASN A 95 -2.49 14.59 2.90
C ASN A 95 -2.65 16.06 2.46
N GLY A 96 -3.77 16.45 1.86
CA GLY A 96 -4.01 17.84 1.44
C GLY A 96 -3.28 18.27 0.17
N LYS A 97 -2.64 17.33 -0.55
CA LYS A 97 -1.87 17.59 -1.78
C LYS A 97 -2.80 17.52 -3.00
N TYR A 98 -3.77 18.41 -3.05
CA TYR A 98 -4.94 18.30 -3.93
C TYR A 98 -4.60 18.33 -5.42
N GLU A 99 -3.73 19.23 -5.86
CA GLU A 99 -3.35 19.35 -7.28
C GLU A 99 -2.63 18.09 -7.77
N ARG A 100 -1.74 17.54 -6.94
CA ARG A 100 -1.04 16.27 -7.23
C ARG A 100 -2.00 15.10 -7.20
N ALA A 101 -2.95 15.08 -6.27
CA ALA A 101 -3.97 14.04 -6.19
C ALA A 101 -4.84 14.03 -7.46
N GLU A 102 -5.31 15.20 -7.91
CA GLU A 102 -6.09 15.34 -9.15
C GLU A 102 -5.33 14.81 -10.36
N ALA A 103 -4.06 15.20 -10.53
CA ALA A 103 -3.24 14.72 -11.62
C ALA A 103 -3.10 13.19 -11.63
N MET A 104 -2.90 12.57 -10.46
CA MET A 104 -2.80 11.12 -10.36
C MET A 104 -4.15 10.42 -10.60
N TYR A 105 -5.26 10.96 -10.10
CA TYR A 105 -6.58 10.39 -10.40
C TYR A 105 -6.88 10.41 -11.90
N LYS A 106 -6.62 11.53 -12.58
CA LYS A 106 -6.79 11.63 -14.04
C LYS A 106 -5.95 10.58 -14.77
N LYS A 107 -4.68 10.43 -14.38
CA LYS A 107 -3.79 9.40 -14.95
C LYS A 107 -4.30 7.97 -14.71
N ALA A 108 -4.84 7.67 -13.52
CA ALA A 108 -5.42 6.36 -13.25
C ALA A 108 -6.67 6.10 -14.11
N ILE A 109 -7.52 7.10 -14.32
CA ILE A 109 -8.72 7.04 -15.16
C ILE A 109 -8.36 6.88 -16.64
N GLU A 110 -7.29 7.50 -17.13
CA GLU A 110 -6.80 7.30 -18.50
C GLU A 110 -6.45 5.82 -18.76
N ILE A 111 -5.89 5.12 -17.75
CA ILE A 111 -5.51 3.70 -17.86
C ILE A 111 -6.73 2.79 -17.64
N ASN A 112 -7.60 3.11 -16.69
CA ASN A 112 -8.83 2.38 -16.42
C ASN A 112 -10.03 3.33 -16.26
N PRO A 113 -10.72 3.67 -17.36
CA PRO A 113 -11.83 4.63 -17.32
C PRO A 113 -13.03 4.17 -16.47
N ASN A 114 -13.18 2.86 -16.29
CA ASN A 114 -14.32 2.24 -15.62
C ASN A 114 -14.10 2.06 -14.09
N ASP A 115 -13.00 2.55 -13.53
CA ASP A 115 -12.77 2.54 -12.07
C ASP A 115 -13.72 3.55 -11.38
N THR A 116 -14.88 3.08 -10.95
CA THR A 116 -15.89 3.91 -10.29
C THR A 116 -15.38 4.52 -8.99
N VAL A 117 -14.54 3.82 -8.24
CA VAL A 117 -13.95 4.31 -6.98
C VAL A 117 -13.01 5.49 -7.24
N CYS A 118 -12.17 5.37 -8.27
CA CYS A 118 -11.28 6.44 -8.69
C CYS A 118 -12.06 7.69 -9.14
N ASN A 119 -13.08 7.52 -9.98
CA ASN A 119 -13.96 8.60 -10.44
C ASN A 119 -14.69 9.30 -9.28
N ASP A 120 -15.23 8.53 -8.33
CA ASP A 120 -15.89 9.06 -7.14
C ASP A 120 -14.93 9.87 -6.27
N ASN A 121 -13.70 9.39 -6.10
CA ASN A 121 -12.69 10.06 -5.30
C ASN A 121 -12.22 11.37 -5.94
N LEU A 122 -12.08 11.42 -7.27
CA LEU A 122 -11.81 12.65 -8.01
C LEU A 122 -12.97 13.65 -7.87
N SER A 123 -14.21 13.18 -7.97
CA SER A 123 -15.40 14.02 -7.78
C SER A 123 -15.49 14.60 -6.36
N LYS A 124 -15.13 13.81 -5.33
CA LYS A 124 -15.02 14.29 -3.95
C LYS A 124 -13.95 15.36 -3.81
N LEU A 125 -12.80 15.18 -4.45
CA LEU A 125 -11.70 16.14 -4.44
C LEU A 125 -12.14 17.47 -5.09
N HIS A 126 -12.77 17.43 -6.27
CA HIS A 126 -13.27 18.64 -6.93
C HIS A 126 -14.26 19.42 -6.08
N ARG A 127 -15.21 18.73 -5.43
CA ARG A 127 -16.16 19.37 -4.49
C ARG A 127 -15.49 20.01 -3.28
N LEU A 128 -14.33 19.49 -2.86
CA LEU A 128 -13.56 20.05 -1.75
C LEU A 128 -12.81 21.32 -2.18
N MET A 129 -12.22 21.33 -3.38
CA MET A 129 -11.47 22.49 -3.90
C MET A 129 -12.37 23.64 -4.35
N SER A 130 -13.64 23.36 -4.66
CA SER A 130 -14.62 24.38 -5.06
C SER A 130 -15.34 25.07 -3.88
N ARG A 131 -14.97 24.75 -2.63
CA ARG A 131 -15.51 25.36 -1.41
C ARG A 131 -14.57 26.41 -0.86
#